data_AF-A0A9D6PC42-F1
#
_entry.id   AF-A0A9D6PC42-F1
#
_cell.length_a   1.000
_cell.length_b   1.000
_cell.length_c   1.000
_cell.angle_alpha   90.00
_cell.angle_beta   90.00
_cell.angle_gamma   90.00
#
_symmetry.space_group_name_H-M   'P 1'
#
loop_
_entity.id
_entity.type
_entity.pdbx_description
1 polymer ?
#
loop_
_entity_poly.entity_id
_entity_poly.type
_entity_poly.pdbx_seq_one_letter_code
_entity_poly.pdbx_strand_id
1 'polypeptide(L)' 'MGELLRNILQESPFLLIKIPIIILLLLYISYTFIVMRQTSIMSKIVEIDVSQTVQLLSLIHFLTSLFLLVYALIFL' A
#
# COMPACT_ATOMS: atom_id res chain seq x y z
N MET A 1 -29.07 9.66 -3.07
CA MET A 1 -27.87 8.93 -3.56
C MET A 1 -27.62 9.08 -5.06
N GLY A 2 -28.61 9.45 -5.90
CA GLY A 2 -28.48 9.42 -7.37
C GLY A 2 -27.71 10.58 -8.03
N GLU A 3 -27.84 11.84 -7.56
CA GLU A 3 -27.24 12.99 -8.26
C GLU A 3 -25.73 13.14 -8.03
N LEU A 4 -25.24 12.91 -6.80
CA LEU A 4 -23.81 12.97 -6.48
C LEU A 4 -23.01 11.95 -7.29
N LEU A 5 -23.46 10.70 -7.34
CA LEU A 5 -22.82 9.65 -8.15
C LEU A 5 -22.87 9.98 -9.65
N ARG A 6 -23.97 10.58 -10.11
CA ARG A 6 -24.14 10.95 -11.52
C ARG A 6 -23.22 12.10 -11.94
N ASN A 7 -23.05 13.10 -11.08
CA ASN A 7 -22.12 14.21 -11.31
C ASN A 7 -20.66 13.72 -11.29
N ILE A 8 -20.30 12.82 -10.36
CA ILE A 8 -18.95 12.22 -10.33
C ILE A 8 -18.67 11.39 -11.59
N LEU A 9 -19.65 10.61 -12.06
CA LEU A 9 -19.55 9.82 -13.30
C LEU A 9 -19.41 10.70 -14.55
N GLN A 10 -20.03 11.88 -14.57
CA GLN A 10 -19.98 12.80 -15.70
C GLN A 10 -18.67 13.61 -15.72
N GLU A 11 -18.17 14.04 -14.57
CA GLU A 11 -16.95 14.84 -14.43
C GLU A 11 -15.68 14.00 -14.62
N SER A 12 -15.62 12.81 -14.04
CA SER A 12 -14.50 11.90 -14.26
C SER A 12 -14.84 10.47 -13.80
N PRO A 13 -15.20 9.55 -14.72
CA PRO A 13 -15.43 8.15 -14.36
C PRO A 13 -14.19 7.48 -13.75
N PHE A 14 -13.01 8.06 -13.95
CA PHE A 14 -11.75 7.60 -13.37
C PHE A 14 -11.65 7.89 -11.86
N LEU A 15 -12.32 8.92 -11.33
CA LEU A 15 -12.31 9.20 -9.89
C LEU A 15 -12.93 8.07 -9.06
N LEU A 16 -13.95 7.40 -9.59
CA LEU A 16 -14.57 6.24 -8.94
C LEU A 16 -13.64 5.04 -8.82
N ILE A 17 -12.62 4.96 -9.67
CA ILE A 17 -11.61 3.89 -9.67
C ILE A 17 -10.40 4.33 -8.84
N LYS A 18 -9.98 5.59 -8.98
CA LYS A 18 -8.83 6.18 -8.28
C LYS A 18 -8.98 6.10 -6.76
N ILE A 19 -10.14 6.48 -6.22
CA ILE A 19 -10.37 6.55 -4.77
C ILE A 19 -10.24 5.17 -4.10
N PRO A 20 -10.94 4.11 -4.55
CA PRO A 20 -10.76 2.76 -4.00
C PRO A 20 -9.32 2.25 -4.09
N ILE A 21 -8.63 2.52 -5.21
CA ILE A 21 -7.24 2.10 -5.39
C ILE A 21 -6.33 2.76 -4.35
N ILE A 22 -6.46 4.07 -4.13
CA ILE A 22 -5.66 4.78 -3.12
C ILE A 22 -5.94 4.22 -1.72
N ILE A 23 -7.21 3.99 -1.37
CA ILE A 23 -7.58 3.43 -0.06
C ILE A 23 -6.97 2.05 0.12
N LEU A 24 -7.09 1.17 -0.87
CA LEU A 24 -6.49 -0.17 -0.83
C LEU A 24 -4.97 -0.11 -0.72
N LEU A 25 -4.32 0.81 -1.43
CA LEU A 25 -2.87 0.98 -1.35
C LEU A 25 -2.42 1.45 0.04
N LEU A 26 -3.15 2.37 0.67
CA LEU A 26 -2.88 2.83 2.04
C LEU A 26 -3.01 1.70 3.06
N LEU A 27 -4.06 0.89 2.95
CA LEU A 27 -4.24 -0.31 3.78
C LEU A 27 -3.10 -1.31 3.55
N TYR A 28 -2.72 -1.54 2.30
CA TYR A 28 -1.63 -2.44 1.94
C TYR A 28 -0.28 -2.00 2.49
N ILE A 29 0.05 -0.71 2.39
CA ILE A 29 1.29 -0.14 2.95
C ILE A 29 1.30 -0.29 4.47
N SER A 30 0.18 0.01 5.13
CA SER A 30 0.03 -0.15 6.58
C SER A 30 0.26 -1.60 7.01
N TYR A 31 -0.36 -2.54 6.30
CA TYR A 31 -0.17 -3.97 6.53
C TYR A 31 1.30 -4.38 6.35
N THR A 32 1.92 -3.99 5.23
CA THR A 32 3.32 -4.31 4.92
C THR A 32 4.27 -3.77 6.00
N PHE A 33 4.04 -2.54 6.48
CA PHE A 33 4.81 -1.95 7.56
C PHE A 33 4.70 -2.75 8.87
N ILE A 34 3.49 -3.17 9.23
CA ILE A 34 3.24 -4.00 10.42
C ILE A 34 4.00 -5.32 10.31
N VAL A 35 3.90 -6.00 9.16
CA VAL A 35 4.60 -7.27 8.91
C VAL A 35 6.11 -7.10 9.02
N MET A 36 6.69 -6.09 8.36
CA MET A 36 8.13 -5.80 8.45
C MET A 36 8.59 -5.60 9.91
N ARG A 37 7.81 -4.84 10.69
CA ARG A 37 8.11 -4.61 12.11
C ARG A 37 8.03 -5.92 12.89
N GLN A 38 7.00 -6.72 12.68
CA GLN A 38 6.82 -8.02 13.36
C GLN A 38 7.95 -8.98 13.01
N THR A 39 8.33 -9.10 11.74
CA THR A 39 9.45 -9.93 11.31
C THR A 39 10.76 -9.51 11.97
N SER A 40 11.04 -8.21 12.06
CA SER A 40 12.25 -7.71 12.73
C SER A 40 12.24 -7.96 14.25
N ILE A 41 11.07 -7.88 14.90
CA ILE A 41 10.93 -8.19 16.33
C ILE A 41 11.13 -9.69 16.55
N MET A 42 10.48 -10.54 15.75
CA MET A 42 10.58 -12.00 15.87
C MET A 42 11.99 -12.51 15.60
N SER A 43 12.69 -11.95 14.60
CA SER A 43 14.08 -12.33 14.31
C SER A 43 15.04 -11.98 15.45
N LYS A 44 14.73 -10.95 16.25
CA LYS A 44 15.54 -10.54 17.41
C LYS A 44 15.22 -11.33 18.68
N ILE A 45 13.96 -11.71 18.89
CA ILE A 45 13.50 -12.29 20.16
C ILE A 45 13.50 -13.82 20.12
N VAL A 46 13.10 -14.41 19.00
CA VAL A 46 12.89 -15.87 18.87
C VAL A 46 14.08 -16.55 18.18
N GLU A 47 15.15 -15.80 17.86
CA GLU A 47 16.32 -16.28 17.11
C GLU A 47 15.94 -17.03 15.82
N ILE A 48 14.76 -16.74 15.25
CA ILE A 48 14.39 -17.27 13.95
C ILE A 48 15.27 -16.53 12.94
N ASP A 49 16.18 -17.28 12.31
CA ASP A 49 17.03 -16.80 11.23
C ASP A 49 16.18 -16.45 10.00
N VAL A 50 15.59 -15.26 10.04
CA VAL A 50 15.03 -14.64 8.84
C VAL A 50 16.21 -14.18 8.01
N SER A 51 16.47 -14.91 6.91
CA SER A 51 17.52 -14.58 5.94
C SER A 51 17.55 -13.09 5.63
N GLN A 52 18.75 -12.50 5.65
CA GLN A 52 18.99 -11.09 5.31
C GLN A 52 18.38 -10.73 3.94
N THR A 53 18.35 -11.69 3.00
CA THR A 53 17.72 -11.54 1.68
C THR A 53 16.22 -11.25 1.80
N VAL A 54 15.51 -11.95 2.69
CA VAL A 54 14.07 -11.76 2.89
C VAL A 54 13.79 -10.38 3.51
N GLN A 55 14.65 -9.93 4.43
CA GLN A 55 14.54 -8.58 5.02
C GLN A 55 14.75 -7.50 3.96
N LEU A 56 15.77 -7.66 3.11
CA LEU A 56 16.05 -6.74 2.01
C LEU A 56 14.90 -6.69 1.00
N LEU A 57 14.39 -7.85 0.59
CA LEU A 57 13.27 -7.95 -0.34
C LEU A 57 12.01 -7.29 0.24
N SER A 58 11.75 -7.49 1.54
CA SER A 58 10.62 -6.86 2.23
C SER A 58 10.74 -5.33 2.25
N LEU A 59 11.94 -4.80 2.50
CA LEU A 59 12.20 -3.36 2.45
C LEU A 59 11.99 -2.79 1.04
N ILE A 60 12.55 -3.43 0.01
CA ILE A 60 12.39 -3.01 -1.39
C ILE A 60 10.91 -3.02 -1.77
N HIS A 61 10.18 -4.06 -1.36
CA HIS A 61 8.75 -4.20 -1.62
C HIS A 61 7.94 -3.08 -0.98
N PHE A 62 8.25 -2.73 0.28
CA PHE A 62 7.62 -1.60 0.98
C PHE A 62 7.95 -0.24 0.33
N LEU A 63 9.19 -0.02 -0.09
CA LEU A 63 9.56 1.20 -0.81
C LEU A 63 8.84 1.29 -2.17
N THR A 64 8.67 0.17 -2.86
CA THR A 64 7.93 0.10 -4.13
C THR A 64 6.46 0.43 -3.94
N SER A 65 5.82 -0.05 -2.86
CA SER A 65 4.42 0.28 -2.59
C SER A 65 4.24 1.76 -2.22
N LEU A 66 5.18 2.37 -1.48
CA LEU A 66 5.20 3.82 -1.26
C LEU A 66 5.35 4.61 -2.57
N PHE A 67 6.26 4.19 -3.44
CA PHE A 67 6.41 4.79 -4.77
C PHE A 67 5.10 4.71 -5.57
N LEU A 68 4.44 3.54 -5.58
CA LEU A 68 3.15 3.36 -6.25
C LEU A 68 2.05 4.24 -5.66
N LEU A 69 2.07 4.54 -4.35
CA LEU A 69 1.13 5.47 -3.74
C LEU A 69 1.31 6.87 -4.30
N VAL A 70 2.56 7.37 -4.32
CA VAL A 70 2.88 8.69 -4.86
C VAL A 70 2.50 8.75 -6.33
N TYR A 71 2.83 7.71 -7.10
CA TYR A 71 2.44 7.59 -8.50
C TYR A 71 0.92 7.65 -8.68
N ALA A 72 0.16 6.88 -7.89
CA ALA A 72 -1.30 6.85 -7.96
C ALA A 72 -1.95 8.18 -7.54
N LEU A 73 -1.33 8.93 -6.62
CA LEU A 73 -1.83 10.25 -6.24
C LEU A 73 -1.68 11.26 -7.39
N ILE A 74 -0.55 11.22 -8.10
CA ILE A 74 -0.19 12.19 -9.14
C ILE A 74 -0.81 11.85 -10.50
N PHE A 75 -0.76 10.58 -10.92
CA PHE A 75 -1.00 10.18 -12.31
C PHE A 75 -2.26 9.34 -12.55
N LEU A 76 -2.81 8.70 -11.50
CA LEU A 76 -4.10 8.02 -11.58
C LEU A 76 -5.24 9.01 -11.34
#